data_AF-A0A9X2I2E7-F1
#
_entry.id   AF-A0A9X2I2E7-F1
#
_cell.length_a   1.000
_cell.length_b   1.000
_cell.length_c   1.000
_cell.angle_alpha   90.00
_cell.angle_beta   90.00
_cell.angle_gamma   90.00
#
_symmetry.space_group_name_H-M   'P 1'
#
loop_
_entity.id
_entity.type
_entity.pdbx_description
1 polymer ?
#
loop_
_entity_poly.entity_id
_entity_poly.type
_entity_poly.pdbx_seq_one_letter_code
_entity_poly.pdbx_strand_id
1 'polypeptide(L)'
;MSNKIKLKKIGVAWGERLQSLEECVNDILIFIYLLEKCDDNFSNWFPTGFKKMNKPEDRLHNNFEEIKNLLCKSCALSEYPQFYYSTKFWNGSNNLGDALSLSFSLGGDAKLGHNNVILQLPYSGALSEKYDNEKTRTNLLALFIEFWDPDKIMVENKWQRLQGL
;
A
#
# COMPACT_ATOMS: atom_id res chain seq x y z
N MET A 1 -23.55 -9.91 20.41
CA MET A 1 -23.52 -9.30 19.06
C MET A 1 -22.12 -9.52 18.50
N SER A 2 -21.98 -10.34 17.47
CA SER A 2 -20.66 -10.58 16.85
C SER A 2 -20.27 -9.32 16.06
N ASN A 3 -19.29 -8.58 16.56
CA ASN A 3 -18.71 -7.43 15.87
C ASN A 3 -18.09 -7.94 14.56
N LYS A 4 -18.85 -7.88 13.46
CA LYS A 4 -18.30 -8.07 12.13
C LYS A 4 -17.27 -6.97 11.92
N ILE A 5 -16.00 -7.34 11.93
CA ILE A 5 -14.90 -6.47 11.58
C ILE A 5 -15.18 -5.98 10.16
N LYS A 6 -15.64 -4.73 10.03
CA LYS A 6 -15.79 -4.04 8.74
C LYS A 6 -14.39 -3.73 8.24
N LEU A 7 -13.72 -4.71 7.64
CA LEU A 7 -12.43 -4.49 6.98
C LEU A 7 -12.65 -3.51 5.82
N LYS A 8 -12.09 -2.30 5.93
CA LYS A 8 -12.12 -1.26 4.91
C LYS A 8 -10.77 -1.25 4.21
N LYS A 9 -10.65 -2.03 3.15
CA LYS A 9 -9.45 -2.10 2.33
C LYS A 9 -9.76 -1.53 0.96
N ILE A 10 -8.86 -0.69 0.47
CA ILE A 10 -8.73 -0.37 -0.96
C ILE A 10 -7.52 -1.15 -1.42
N GLY A 11 -7.67 -1.91 -2.49
CA GLY A 11 -6.58 -2.72 -2.98
C GLY A 11 -6.69 -2.93 -4.47
N VAL A 12 -5.54 -3.10 -5.09
CA VAL A 12 -5.41 -3.42 -6.50
C VAL A 12 -4.44 -4.58 -6.64
N ALA A 13 -4.66 -5.41 -7.65
CA ALA A 13 -3.79 -6.54 -7.94
C ALA A 13 -3.71 -6.80 -9.43
N TRP A 14 -2.57 -7.29 -9.87
CA TRP A 14 -2.31 -7.67 -11.24
C TRP A 14 -1.48 -8.96 -11.32
N GLY A 15 -1.48 -9.54 -12.51
CA GLY A 15 -0.72 -10.74 -12.86
C GLY A 15 0.78 -10.45 -13.01
N GLU A 16 1.40 -11.12 -13.97
CA GLU A 16 2.82 -11.00 -14.25
C GLU A 16 3.17 -9.58 -14.69
N ARG A 17 4.04 -8.93 -13.92
CA ARG A 17 4.66 -7.65 -14.26
C ARG A 17 6.02 -7.65 -13.58
N LEU A 18 7.00 -8.21 -14.28
CA LEU A 18 8.38 -8.25 -13.81
C LEU A 18 8.94 -6.83 -13.76
N GLN A 19 9.52 -6.49 -12.62
CA GLN A 19 10.17 -5.21 -12.38
C GLN A 19 11.43 -5.46 -11.58
N SER A 20 12.48 -4.74 -11.94
CA SER A 20 13.71 -4.67 -11.17
C SER A 20 13.47 -3.99 -9.82
N LEU A 21 14.43 -4.12 -8.91
CA LEU A 21 14.39 -3.44 -7.61
C LEU A 21 14.29 -1.93 -7.78
N GLU A 22 15.03 -1.33 -8.71
CA GLU A 22 14.98 0.11 -8.99
C GLU A 22 13.59 0.58 -9.42
N GLU A 23 12.95 -0.13 -10.34
CA GLU A 23 11.58 0.18 -10.80
C GLU A 23 10.60 0.09 -9.63
N CYS A 24 10.69 -0.96 -8.81
CA CYS A 24 9.82 -1.11 -7.63
C CYS A 24 10.01 0.02 -6.62
N VAL A 25 11.25 0.46 -6.37
CA VAL A 25 11.54 1.57 -5.45
C VAL A 25 10.92 2.87 -5.98
N ASN A 26 11.13 3.17 -7.27
CA ASN A 26 10.60 4.38 -7.89
C ASN A 26 9.07 4.41 -7.86
N ASP A 27 8.40 3.31 -8.20
CA ASP A 27 6.94 3.22 -8.17
C ASP A 27 6.38 3.46 -6.76
N ILE A 28 7.00 2.87 -5.73
CA ILE A 28 6.60 3.10 -4.34
C ILE A 28 6.73 4.57 -3.97
N LEU A 29 7.86 5.21 -4.30
CA LEU A 29 8.10 6.62 -3.97
C LEU A 29 7.08 7.55 -4.64
N ILE A 30 6.83 7.36 -5.93
CA ILE A 30 5.86 8.16 -6.67
C ILE A 30 4.47 7.94 -6.10
N PHE A 31 4.11 6.69 -5.82
CA PHE A 31 2.78 6.38 -5.29
C PHE A 31 2.53 6.96 -3.90
N ILE A 32 3.51 6.88 -2.98
CA ILE A 32 3.41 7.53 -1.66
C ILE A 32 3.22 9.03 -1.82
N TYR A 33 3.98 9.67 -2.70
CA TYR A 33 3.85 11.10 -2.98
C TYR A 33 2.45 11.47 -3.50
N LEU A 34 1.91 10.71 -4.46
CA LEU A 34 0.55 10.94 -4.98
C LEU A 34 -0.51 10.73 -3.90
N LEU A 35 -0.34 9.70 -3.06
CA LEU A 35 -1.26 9.41 -1.97
C LEU A 35 -1.29 10.55 -0.93
N GLU A 36 -0.12 11.11 -0.58
CA GLU A 36 -0.02 12.29 0.29
C GLU A 36 -0.76 13.50 -0.31
N LYS A 37 -0.74 13.70 -1.63
CA LYS A 37 -1.49 14.79 -2.29
C LYS A 37 -3.01 14.60 -2.25
N CYS A 38 -3.50 13.38 -2.06
CA CYS A 38 -4.92 13.14 -1.88
C CYS A 38 -5.41 13.48 -0.47
N ASP A 39 -4.59 13.23 0.55
CA ASP A 39 -4.98 13.42 1.95
C ASP A 39 -3.76 13.52 2.89
N ASP A 40 -3.73 14.54 3.74
CA ASP A 40 -2.65 14.75 4.71
C ASP A 40 -2.48 13.59 5.69
N ASN A 41 -3.51 12.76 5.91
CA ASN A 41 -3.41 11.55 6.73
C ASN A 41 -2.44 10.50 6.15
N PHE A 42 -2.07 10.62 4.88
CA PHE A 42 -1.08 9.77 4.20
C PHE A 42 0.33 10.39 4.13
N SER A 43 0.57 11.50 4.83
CA SER A 43 1.90 12.11 4.90
C SER A 43 2.88 11.38 5.81
N ASN A 44 2.37 10.62 6.80
CA ASN A 44 3.19 9.99 7.84
C ASN A 44 3.17 8.47 7.69
N TRP A 45 4.31 7.89 7.35
CA TRP A 45 4.50 6.44 7.26
C TRP A 45 5.71 6.01 8.06
N PHE A 46 5.61 4.83 8.64
CA PHE A 46 6.65 4.13 9.38
C PHE A 46 6.78 2.72 8.80
N PRO A 47 7.98 2.15 8.68
CA PRO A 47 8.14 0.77 8.26
C PRO A 47 7.58 -0.18 9.34
N THR A 48 6.94 -1.27 8.91
CA THR A 48 6.51 -2.34 9.83
C THR A 48 7.60 -3.39 10.03
N GLY A 49 7.56 -4.13 11.14
CA GLY A 49 8.45 -5.29 11.36
C GLY A 49 9.54 -5.08 12.42
N PHE A 50 9.76 -3.85 12.89
CA PHE A 50 10.71 -3.58 13.98
C PHE A 50 9.95 -3.16 15.24
N LYS A 51 10.10 -3.95 16.31
CA LYS A 51 9.32 -3.87 17.57
C LYS A 51 9.41 -2.53 18.34
N LYS A 52 10.01 -1.48 17.78
CA LYS A 52 10.25 -0.18 18.45
C LYS A 52 10.12 1.07 17.54
N MET A 53 9.68 0.95 16.28
CA MET A 53 9.66 2.07 15.33
C MET A 53 8.39 2.92 15.38
N ASN A 54 8.24 3.67 16.47
CA ASN A 54 7.09 4.58 16.67
C ASN A 54 7.55 5.99 17.09
N LYS A 55 8.84 6.28 16.98
CA LYS A 55 9.36 7.61 17.32
C LYS A 55 9.49 8.46 16.06
N PRO A 56 9.42 9.80 16.14
CA PRO A 56 9.52 10.66 14.97
C PRO A 56 10.73 10.39 14.07
N GLU A 57 11.87 9.99 14.65
CA GLU A 57 13.09 9.62 13.92
C GLU A 57 12.99 8.32 13.09
N ASP A 58 11.99 7.47 13.39
CA ASP A 58 11.74 6.21 12.70
C ASP A 58 10.80 6.38 11.49
N ARG A 59 10.33 7.61 11.23
CA ARG A 59 9.44 7.93 10.11
C ARG A 59 10.17 7.70 8.79
N LEU A 60 9.46 7.18 7.79
CA LEU A 60 9.94 7.14 6.42
C LEU A 60 10.20 8.55 5.91
N HIS A 61 11.39 8.76 5.39
CA HIS A 61 11.84 9.99 4.74
C HIS A 61 11.52 9.98 3.24
N ASN A 62 10.89 8.92 2.74
CA ASN A 62 10.51 8.74 1.34
C ASN A 62 11.70 8.98 0.40
N ASN A 63 12.87 8.43 0.76
CA ASN A 63 14.04 8.46 -0.11
C ASN A 63 14.34 7.08 -0.69
N PHE A 64 15.06 7.09 -1.80
CA PHE A 64 15.37 5.89 -2.59
C PHE A 64 16.09 4.80 -1.77
N GLU A 65 17.16 5.15 -1.06
CA GLU A 65 17.96 4.19 -0.30
C GLU A 65 17.17 3.53 0.83
N GLU A 66 16.30 4.29 1.50
CA GLU A 66 15.45 3.76 2.57
C GLU A 66 14.47 2.73 2.03
N ILE A 67 13.71 3.05 0.97
CA ILE A 67 12.77 2.12 0.36
C ILE A 67 13.50 0.91 -0.25
N LYS A 68 14.64 1.12 -0.90
CA LYS A 68 15.50 0.05 -1.41
C LYS A 68 15.88 -0.93 -0.31
N ASN A 69 16.31 -0.42 0.85
CA ASN A 69 16.71 -1.27 1.97
C ASN A 69 15.55 -2.02 2.62
N LEU A 70 14.33 -1.46 2.56
CA LEU A 70 13.12 -2.14 3.03
C LEU A 70 12.68 -3.26 2.09
N LEU A 71 12.88 -3.11 0.78
CA LEU A 71 12.56 -4.16 -0.20
C LEU A 71 13.64 -5.23 -0.25
N CYS A 72 14.91 -4.84 -0.37
CA CYS A 72 16.05 -5.75 -0.31
C CYS A 72 17.38 -5.01 -0.06
N LYS A 73 17.91 -5.15 1.15
CA LYS A 73 19.18 -4.52 1.56
C LYS A 73 20.38 -4.93 0.71
N SER A 74 20.50 -6.20 0.33
CA SER A 74 21.68 -6.75 -0.34
C SER A 74 21.57 -6.90 -1.86
N CYS A 75 20.37 -6.70 -2.43
CA CYS A 75 20.14 -6.88 -3.86
C CYS A 75 20.78 -5.75 -4.68
N ALA A 76 21.14 -6.08 -5.92
CA ALA A 76 21.49 -5.09 -6.93
C ALA A 76 20.23 -4.37 -7.43
N LEU A 77 20.38 -3.14 -7.93
CA LEU A 77 19.25 -2.35 -8.45
C LEU A 77 18.57 -3.00 -9.67
N SER A 78 19.36 -3.65 -10.52
CA SER A 78 18.90 -4.39 -11.70
C SER A 78 18.38 -5.80 -11.38
N GLU A 79 18.35 -6.19 -10.10
CA GLU A 79 17.91 -7.52 -9.70
C GLU A 79 16.38 -7.63 -9.77
N TYR A 80 15.90 -8.79 -10.18
CA TYR A 80 14.48 -9.14 -10.20
C TYR A 80 14.18 -10.08 -9.02
N PRO A 81 13.01 -9.95 -8.37
CA PRO A 81 12.69 -10.81 -7.25
C PRO A 81 12.39 -12.24 -7.73
N GLN A 82 12.69 -13.24 -6.89
CA GLN A 82 12.31 -14.62 -7.18
C GLN A 82 10.78 -14.78 -7.26
N PHE A 83 10.03 -14.05 -6.43
CA PHE A 83 8.56 -14.09 -6.40
C PHE A 83 7.93 -12.71 -6.47
N TYR A 84 8.33 -11.80 -5.57
CA TYR A 84 8.00 -10.37 -5.56
C TYR A 84 8.86 -9.69 -4.48
N TYR A 85 9.10 -8.39 -4.61
CA TYR A 85 9.55 -7.57 -3.48
C TYR A 85 8.34 -7.18 -2.64
N SER A 86 8.46 -7.17 -1.31
CA SER A 86 7.37 -6.79 -0.43
C SER A 86 7.82 -5.88 0.69
N THR A 87 6.95 -4.93 1.03
CA THR A 87 7.12 -4.07 2.19
C THR A 87 5.77 -3.61 2.69
N LYS A 88 5.72 -3.17 3.95
CA LYS A 88 4.49 -2.67 4.57
C LYS A 88 4.81 -1.50 5.49
N PHE A 89 3.98 -0.47 5.37
CA PHE A 89 4.04 0.75 6.16
C PHE A 89 2.79 0.90 7.02
N TRP A 90 2.90 1.71 8.07
CA TRP A 90 1.78 2.10 8.93
C TRP A 90 1.94 3.55 9.37
N ASN A 91 0.86 4.22 9.77
CA ASN A 91 0.92 5.66 10.07
C ASN A 91 1.36 6.03 11.49
N GLY A 92 1.85 5.07 12.28
CA GLY A 92 2.33 5.33 13.64
C GLY A 92 1.22 5.41 14.70
N SER A 93 -0.06 5.33 14.32
CA SER A 93 -1.16 5.48 15.28
C SER A 93 -1.35 4.25 16.16
N ASN A 94 -1.26 4.45 17.48
CA ASN A 94 -1.60 3.43 18.48
C ASN A 94 -3.13 3.28 18.68
N ASN A 95 -3.94 4.21 18.14
CA ASN A 95 -5.38 4.12 18.17
C ASN A 95 -5.90 3.35 16.96
N LEU A 96 -6.58 2.23 17.18
CA LEU A 96 -7.19 1.43 16.12
C LEU A 96 -8.19 2.21 15.25
N GLY A 97 -8.79 3.27 15.80
CA GLY A 97 -9.70 4.17 15.07
C GLY A 97 -9.00 5.10 14.07
N ASP A 98 -7.68 5.25 14.18
CA ASP A 98 -6.88 6.12 13.31
C ASP A 98 -5.75 5.36 12.60
N ALA A 99 -5.63 4.05 12.84
CA ALA A 99 -4.56 3.22 12.28
C ALA A 99 -4.77 3.00 10.78
N LEU A 100 -3.75 3.38 10.00
CA LEU A 100 -3.63 3.13 8.58
C LEU A 100 -2.46 2.19 8.31
N SER A 101 -2.56 1.36 7.28
CA SER A 101 -1.39 0.63 6.78
C SER A 101 -1.43 0.48 5.27
N LEU A 102 -0.26 0.54 4.65
CA LEU A 102 -0.08 0.41 3.21
C LEU A 102 0.88 -0.76 2.95
N SER A 103 0.50 -1.72 2.12
CA SER A 103 1.35 -2.87 1.80
C SER A 103 1.53 -3.01 0.31
N PHE A 104 2.75 -3.39 -0.09
CA PHE A 104 3.17 -3.58 -1.47
C PHE A 104 3.67 -5.01 -1.67
N SER A 105 3.39 -5.57 -2.84
CA SER A 105 4.03 -6.77 -3.38
C SER A 105 4.21 -6.52 -4.88
N LEU A 106 5.45 -6.33 -5.35
CA LEU A 106 5.76 -5.80 -6.68
C LEU A 106 6.82 -6.62 -7.41
N GLY A 107 6.90 -6.44 -8.73
CA GLY A 107 7.95 -6.98 -9.60
C GLY A 107 7.91 -8.48 -9.84
N GLY A 108 6.85 -9.15 -9.41
CA GLY A 108 6.71 -10.61 -9.44
C GLY A 108 6.17 -11.19 -10.74
N ASP A 109 6.47 -12.48 -10.94
CA ASP A 109 5.98 -13.28 -12.08
C ASP A 109 4.55 -13.85 -11.88
N ALA A 110 3.94 -13.53 -10.74
CA ALA A 110 2.62 -13.99 -10.30
C ALA A 110 2.43 -15.53 -10.22
N LYS A 111 3.49 -16.35 -10.24
CA LYS A 111 3.36 -17.81 -10.07
C LYS A 111 3.03 -18.23 -8.64
N LEU A 112 3.58 -17.53 -7.65
CA LEU A 112 3.36 -17.79 -6.22
C LEU A 112 2.58 -16.68 -5.49
N GLY A 113 1.89 -15.81 -6.22
CA GLY A 113 1.14 -14.70 -5.65
C GLY A 113 0.63 -13.73 -6.71
N HIS A 114 0.11 -12.59 -6.28
CA HIS A 114 -0.21 -11.49 -7.18
C HIS A 114 0.62 -10.28 -6.77
N ASN A 115 1.08 -9.53 -7.77
CA ASN A 115 1.49 -8.16 -7.51
C ASN A 115 0.27 -7.40 -7.00
N ASN A 116 0.43 -6.62 -5.93
CA ASN A 116 -0.67 -5.91 -5.31
C ASN A 116 -0.19 -4.71 -4.49
N VAL A 117 -1.11 -3.75 -4.35
CA VAL A 117 -1.01 -2.66 -3.39
C VAL A 117 -2.30 -2.60 -2.61
N ILE A 118 -2.21 -2.55 -1.28
CA ILE A 118 -3.37 -2.56 -0.39
C ILE A 118 -3.21 -1.45 0.65
N LEU A 119 -4.16 -0.53 0.66
CA LEU A 119 -4.39 0.43 1.73
C LEU A 119 -5.47 -0.11 2.68
N GLN A 120 -5.09 -0.27 3.93
CA GLN A 120 -5.98 -0.59 5.03
C GLN A 120 -6.38 0.70 5.74
N LEU A 121 -7.68 0.97 5.74
CA LEU A 121 -8.31 2.13 6.36
C LEU A 121 -8.73 1.80 7.80
N PRO A 122 -9.01 2.81 8.64
CA PRO A 122 -9.37 2.59 10.03
C PRO A 122 -10.78 2.02 10.16
N TYR A 123 -11.04 1.31 11.25
CA TYR A 123 -12.29 0.54 11.43
C TYR A 123 -13.40 1.30 12.15
N SER A 124 -13.05 2.33 12.91
CA SER A 124 -13.96 3.11 13.74
C SER A 124 -13.47 4.55 13.88
N GLY A 125 -14.30 5.46 14.38
CA GLY A 125 -13.91 6.85 14.61
C GLY A 125 -14.02 7.73 13.36
N ALA A 126 -13.71 9.02 13.52
CA ALA A 126 -13.95 10.05 12.51
C ALA A 126 -13.19 9.78 11.20
N LEU A 127 -11.97 9.26 11.27
CA LEU A 127 -11.19 8.95 10.07
C LEU A 127 -11.82 7.78 9.28
N SER A 128 -12.42 6.83 9.98
CA SER A 128 -13.17 5.73 9.38
C SER A 128 -14.45 6.20 8.68
N GLU A 129 -15.14 7.19 9.23
CA GLU A 129 -16.33 7.83 8.62
C GLU A 129 -15.96 8.65 7.37
N LYS A 130 -14.87 9.42 7.45
CA LYS A 130 -14.32 10.16 6.31
C LYS A 130 -14.03 9.26 5.11
N TYR A 131 -13.39 8.11 5.36
CA TYR A 131 -13.10 7.12 4.32
C TYR A 131 -14.24 6.15 4.03
N ASP A 132 -15.39 6.26 4.69
CA ASP A 132 -16.64 5.60 4.27
C ASP A 132 -17.42 6.41 3.26
N ASN A 133 -17.12 7.71 3.15
CA ASN A 133 -17.71 8.54 2.14
C ASN A 133 -17.40 8.00 0.74
N GLU A 134 -18.45 7.78 -0.05
CA GLU A 134 -18.37 7.21 -1.41
C GLU A 134 -17.42 8.02 -2.30
N LYS A 135 -17.50 9.35 -2.27
CA LYS A 135 -16.64 10.22 -3.08
C LYS A 135 -15.16 10.04 -2.72
N THR A 136 -14.83 10.02 -1.43
CA THR A 136 -13.45 9.81 -0.97
C THR A 136 -12.92 8.44 -1.41
N ARG A 137 -13.74 7.38 -1.25
CA ARG A 137 -13.36 6.02 -1.68
C ARG A 137 -13.16 5.92 -3.18
N THR A 138 -14.07 6.48 -3.97
CA THR A 138 -13.99 6.46 -5.43
C THR A 138 -12.75 7.20 -5.91
N ASN A 139 -12.43 8.35 -5.34
CA ASN A 139 -11.21 9.09 -5.69
C ASN A 139 -9.93 8.31 -5.34
N LEU A 140 -9.88 7.69 -4.15
CA LEU A 140 -8.73 6.87 -3.77
C LEU A 140 -8.60 5.64 -4.67
N LEU A 141 -9.70 4.96 -4.97
CA LEU A 141 -9.67 3.82 -5.87
C LEU A 141 -9.26 4.22 -7.29
N ALA A 142 -9.72 5.37 -7.79
CA ALA A 142 -9.33 5.91 -9.08
C ALA A 142 -7.81 6.15 -9.14
N LEU A 143 -7.22 6.78 -8.11
CA LEU A 143 -5.76 6.93 -8.02
C LEU A 143 -5.04 5.58 -8.11
N PHE A 144 -5.53 4.57 -7.38
CA PHE A 144 -4.94 3.23 -7.40
C PHE A 144 -5.03 2.59 -8.79
N ILE A 145 -6.17 2.73 -9.47
CA ILE A 145 -6.38 2.19 -10.82
C ILE A 145 -5.50 2.91 -11.83
N GLU A 146 -5.51 4.24 -11.83
CA GLU A 146 -4.76 5.08 -12.77
C GLU A 146 -3.24 4.87 -12.66
N PHE A 147 -2.72 4.76 -11.43
CA PHE A 147 -1.29 4.59 -11.24
C PHE A 147 -0.81 3.15 -11.48
N TRP A 148 -1.54 2.15 -10.97
CA TRP A 148 -1.08 0.77 -11.00
C TRP A 148 -1.59 -0.06 -12.18
N ASP A 149 -2.53 0.45 -12.99
CA ASP A 149 -3.13 -0.26 -14.13
C ASP A 149 -3.45 -1.75 -13.82
N PRO A 150 -4.37 -2.04 -12.88
CA PRO A 150 -4.52 -3.37 -12.32
C PRO A 150 -5.54 -4.24 -13.06
N ASP A 151 -5.36 -5.57 -13.00
CA ASP A 151 -6.37 -6.53 -13.48
C ASP A 151 -7.58 -6.66 -12.53
N LYS A 152 -7.35 -6.39 -11.24
CA LYS A 152 -8.31 -6.62 -10.17
C LYS A 152 -8.30 -5.48 -9.17
N ILE A 153 -9.48 -5.20 -8.63
CA ILE A 153 -9.68 -4.28 -7.51
C ILE A 153 -10.26 -5.04 -6.31
N MET A 154 -9.99 -4.54 -5.12
CA MET A 154 -10.58 -5.02 -3.88
C MET A 154 -11.76 -4.13 -3.50
N VAL A 155 -12.94 -4.72 -3.49
CA VAL A 155 -14.19 -4.09 -3.05
C VAL A 155 -14.74 -4.93 -1.90
N GLU A 156 -14.97 -4.32 -0.74
CA GLU A 156 -15.48 -5.01 0.46
C GLU A 156 -14.68 -6.28 0.87
N ASN A 157 -13.36 -6.26 0.69
CA ASN A 157 -12.44 -7.40 0.92
C ASN A 157 -12.59 -8.57 -0.05
N LYS A 158 -13.24 -8.34 -1.19
CA LYS A 158 -13.33 -9.31 -2.27
C LYS A 158 -12.60 -8.76 -3.48
N TRP A 159 -11.76 -9.60 -4.08
CA TRP A 159 -11.15 -9.30 -5.36
C TRP A 159 -12.20 -9.43 -6.46
N GLN A 160 -12.31 -8.39 -7.28
CA GLN A 160 -13.16 -8.34 -8.46
C GLN A 160 -12.27 -8.01 -9.65
N ARG A 161 -12.50 -8.66 -10.80
CA ARG A 161 -11.83 -8.27 -12.04
C ARG A 161 -12.30 -6.89 -12.42
N LEU A 162 -11.37 -6.03 -12.79
CA LEU A 162 -11.70 -4.77 -13.45
C LEU A 162 -12.21 -5.16 -14.85
N GLN A 163 -13.53 -5.23 -15.03
CA GLN A 163 -14.09 -5.38 -16.37
C GLN A 163 -13.83 -4.07 -17.11
N GLY A 164 -13.36 -4.15 -18.35
CA GLY A 164 -13.04 -2.97 -19.16
C GLY A 164 -14.15 -1.92 -19.05
N LEU A 165 -13.73 -0.69 -18.76
CA LEU A 165 -14.58 0.51 -18.81
C LEU A 165 -15.36 0.55 -20.14
#